data_AF-A0A975P9R7-F1
#
_entry.id   AF-A0A975P9R7-F1
#
_cell.length_a   1.000
_cell.length_b   1.000
_cell.length_c   1.000
_cell.angle_alpha   90.00
_cell.angle_beta   90.00
_cell.angle_gamma   90.00
#
_symmetry.space_group_name_H-M   'P 1'
#
loop_
_entity.id
_entity.type
_entity.pdbx_description
1 polymer ?
#
loop_
_entity_poly.entity_id
_entity_poly.type
_entity_poly.pdbx_seq_one_letter_code
_entity_poly.pdbx_strand_id
1 'polypeptide(L)'
;MAYVSKALLLVAVLGLAACNNPDRYGAGGAGAGGAGGAGGAGGIGAGGLGGPNDPTSVAYFQQTLGDRVFFAIDQSSLSDEARGILSRQAQWLQQNADYAIIVEGHADEQGTREYNLALGARRASAVQNYLISQGISAGRMRTVSYGKERPIEVCSSEACFSKNRRSVTVLSMGAGA
;
A
#
# COMPACT_ATOMS: atom_id res chain seq x y z
N MET A 1 20.37 -41.07 -57.66
CA MET A 1 20.35 -39.60 -57.55
C MET A 1 20.32 -39.26 -56.07
N ALA A 2 21.49 -38.94 -55.51
CA ALA A 2 21.69 -38.57 -54.11
C ALA A 2 22.68 -37.39 -54.09
N TYR A 3 22.21 -36.22 -53.63
CA TYR A 3 22.97 -35.03 -53.28
C TYR A 3 22.15 -34.37 -52.15
N VAL A 4 22.54 -34.46 -50.89
CA VAL A 4 23.43 -33.50 -50.21
C VAL A 4 23.03 -32.05 -50.45
N SER A 5 22.35 -31.45 -49.48
CA SER A 5 22.54 -30.05 -49.05
C SER A 5 21.81 -29.86 -47.73
N LYS A 6 22.55 -29.83 -46.62
CA LYS A 6 22.97 -28.57 -45.98
C LYS A 6 21.77 -27.70 -45.59
N ALA A 7 21.23 -27.96 -44.41
CA ALA A 7 20.63 -26.91 -43.59
C ALA A 7 20.87 -27.28 -42.12
N LEU A 8 22.05 -26.90 -41.63
CA LEU A 8 22.24 -26.61 -40.21
C LEU A 8 21.17 -25.58 -39.84
N LEU A 9 20.12 -26.00 -39.13
CA LEU A 9 19.22 -25.07 -38.46
C LEU A 9 19.66 -24.96 -37.00
N LEU A 10 20.57 -24.00 -36.86
CA LEU A 10 20.95 -23.22 -35.68
C LEU A 10 19.99 -23.35 -34.49
N VAL A 11 20.55 -23.91 -33.41
CA VAL A 11 20.12 -23.67 -32.03
C VAL A 11 20.23 -22.18 -31.75
N ALA A 12 19.12 -21.45 -31.85
CA ALA A 12 19.01 -20.08 -31.37
C ALA A 12 18.44 -20.11 -29.95
N VAL A 13 19.34 -20.17 -28.97
CA VAL A 13 19.03 -19.89 -27.57
C VAL A 13 18.63 -18.41 -27.48
N LEU A 14 17.32 -18.15 -27.41
CA LEU A 14 16.82 -16.86 -26.94
C LEU A 14 16.89 -16.84 -25.42
N GLY A 15 18.08 -16.54 -24.90
CA GLY A 15 18.25 -16.06 -23.54
C GLY A 15 17.75 -14.63 -23.46
N LEU A 16 16.52 -14.40 -22.98
CA LEU A 16 16.13 -13.09 -22.48
C LEU A 16 16.82 -12.87 -21.13
N ALA A 17 18.08 -12.42 -21.20
CA ALA A 17 18.68 -11.68 -20.11
C ALA A 17 18.02 -10.29 -20.10
N ALA A 18 17.07 -10.09 -19.17
CA ALA A 18 16.58 -8.75 -18.85
C ALA A 18 17.67 -8.01 -18.08
N CYS A 19 18.62 -7.40 -18.81
CA CYS A 19 19.47 -6.37 -18.25
C CYS A 19 18.60 -5.13 -17.98
N ASN A 20 18.36 -4.84 -16.70
CA ASN A 20 17.78 -3.59 -16.23
C ASN A 20 18.77 -2.45 -16.54
N ASN A 21 18.50 -1.68 -17.58
CA ASN A 21 19.30 -0.52 -17.96
C ASN A 21 18.56 0.75 -17.47
N PRO A 22 19.03 1.42 -16.40
CA PRO A 22 18.34 2.59 -15.83
C PRO A 22 18.38 3.84 -16.73
N ASP A 23 19.07 3.79 -17.88
CA ASP A 23 19.32 4.95 -18.74
C ASP A 23 18.43 5.04 -20.00
N ARG A 24 17.21 4.49 -19.96
CA ARG A 24 16.30 4.56 -21.13
C ARG A 24 15.69 5.94 -21.40
N TYR A 25 15.87 6.88 -20.47
CA TYR A 25 15.53 8.30 -20.64
C TYR A 25 16.82 9.10 -20.52
N GLY A 26 17.48 9.34 -21.65
CA GLY A 26 18.80 9.96 -21.68
C GLY A 26 18.85 11.33 -21.00
N ALA A 27 19.91 11.62 -20.25
CA ALA A 27 21.08 12.33 -20.78
C ALA A 27 22.16 12.50 -19.69
N GLY A 28 23.36 11.97 -19.97
CA GLY A 28 24.65 12.54 -19.57
C GLY A 28 24.98 12.69 -18.08
N GLY A 29 25.85 11.80 -17.57
CA GLY A 29 26.62 12.12 -16.37
C GLY A 29 27.32 10.90 -15.76
N ALA A 30 28.59 10.72 -16.08
CA ALA A 30 29.47 9.86 -15.28
C ALA A 30 29.54 10.41 -13.84
N GLY A 31 29.27 9.57 -12.85
CA GLY A 31 29.34 9.97 -11.45
C GLY A 31 29.15 8.80 -10.50
N ALA A 32 30.24 8.07 -10.27
CA ALA A 32 30.39 7.29 -9.05
C ALA A 32 30.32 8.22 -7.82
N GLY A 33 29.68 7.76 -6.75
CA GLY A 33 29.83 8.39 -5.43
C GLY A 33 28.53 8.49 -4.66
N GLY A 34 28.32 7.55 -3.73
CA GLY A 34 27.49 7.84 -2.56
C GLY A 34 28.20 8.89 -1.71
N ALA A 35 27.48 9.93 -1.32
CA ALA A 35 27.80 10.78 -0.18
C ALA A 35 26.54 11.57 0.20
N GLY A 36 26.29 11.66 1.50
CA GLY A 36 25.11 12.31 2.07
C GLY A 36 24.96 13.79 1.70
N GLY A 37 23.74 14.27 1.85
CA GLY A 37 23.40 15.68 1.72
C GLY A 37 22.30 16.05 2.70
N ALA A 38 22.71 16.56 3.85
CA ALA A 38 21.85 17.34 4.73
C ALA A 38 21.57 18.71 4.10
N GLY A 39 20.32 19.17 4.20
CA GLY A 39 19.96 20.58 4.28
C GLY A 39 19.66 21.31 2.96
N GLY A 40 18.39 21.70 2.80
CA GLY A 40 18.09 23.08 2.37
C GLY A 40 17.20 23.28 1.16
N ALA A 41 15.92 23.57 1.46
CA ALA A 41 15.00 24.48 0.78
C ALA A 41 14.42 24.13 -0.62
N GLY A 42 13.08 24.01 -0.64
CA GLY A 42 12.31 24.59 -1.75
C GLY A 42 11.76 23.62 -2.79
N GLY A 43 11.30 22.43 -2.39
CA GLY A 43 10.45 21.60 -3.23
C GLY A 43 9.99 20.37 -2.46
N ILE A 44 8.69 20.06 -2.47
CA ILE A 44 8.19 18.73 -2.10
C ILE A 44 8.64 17.76 -3.20
N GLY A 45 9.93 17.42 -3.20
CA GLY A 45 10.48 16.35 -4.01
C GLY A 45 10.01 15.01 -3.45
N ALA A 46 9.77 14.04 -4.33
CA ALA A 46 9.39 12.67 -3.97
C ALA A 46 10.37 11.97 -2.99
N GLY A 47 11.50 12.60 -2.66
CA GLY A 47 12.43 12.15 -1.62
C GLY A 47 11.93 12.29 -0.18
N GLY A 48 10.87 13.07 0.08
CA GLY A 48 10.32 13.23 1.44
C GLY A 48 9.49 12.03 1.96
N LEU A 49 9.13 11.10 1.08
CA LEU A 49 8.31 9.93 1.42
C LEU A 49 9.13 8.64 1.59
N GLY A 50 10.43 8.69 1.29
CA GLY A 50 11.33 7.54 1.15
C GLY A 50 10.93 6.58 0.02
N GLY A 51 11.79 5.62 -0.28
CA GLY A 51 11.54 4.60 -1.32
C GLY A 51 10.97 3.29 -0.75
N PRO A 52 10.34 2.42 -1.56
CA PRO A 52 9.75 1.15 -1.09
C PRO A 52 10.74 0.16 -0.46
N ASN A 53 12.04 0.40 -0.58
CA ASN A 53 13.12 -0.40 0.02
C ASN A 53 13.61 0.18 1.36
N ASP A 54 13.16 1.38 1.75
CA ASP A 54 13.50 2.01 3.01
C ASP A 54 12.46 1.62 4.07
N PRO A 55 12.82 0.82 5.09
CA PRO A 55 11.88 0.31 6.09
C PRO A 55 11.31 1.39 7.00
N THR A 56 11.79 2.64 6.94
CA THR A 56 11.24 3.75 7.73
C THR A 56 10.28 4.63 6.92
N SER A 57 10.16 4.36 5.62
CA SER A 57 9.44 5.20 4.67
C SER A 57 7.93 4.96 4.64
N VAL A 58 7.19 5.99 4.24
CA VAL A 58 5.74 5.90 3.98
C VAL A 58 5.47 4.96 2.79
N ALA A 59 6.35 5.00 1.78
CA ALA A 59 6.23 4.14 0.60
C ALA A 59 6.35 2.65 0.95
N TYR A 60 7.26 2.28 1.85
CA TYR A 60 7.41 0.91 2.34
C TYR A 60 6.16 0.43 3.06
N PHE A 61 5.56 1.26 3.92
CA PHE A 61 4.31 0.92 4.61
C PHE A 61 3.19 0.60 3.61
N GLN A 62 3.00 1.46 2.61
CA GLN A 62 1.90 1.31 1.65
C GLN A 62 2.10 0.15 0.67
N GLN A 63 3.31 0.00 0.13
CA GLN A 63 3.57 -0.91 -1.00
C GLN A 63 4.06 -2.27 -0.53
N THR A 64 4.83 -2.33 0.55
CA THR A 64 5.50 -3.57 1.00
C THR A 64 4.68 -4.27 2.08
N LEU A 65 4.14 -3.52 3.07
CA LEU A 65 3.33 -4.13 4.14
C LEU A 65 1.85 -4.29 3.74
N GLY A 66 1.38 -3.35 2.93
CA GLY A 66 -0.03 -3.16 2.58
C GLY A 66 -0.71 -2.26 3.61
N ASP A 67 -1.33 -1.18 3.14
CA ASP A 67 -2.05 -0.19 3.95
C ASP A 67 -3.54 -0.54 4.17
N ARG A 68 -4.03 -1.57 3.49
CA ARG A 68 -5.47 -1.89 3.37
C ARG A 68 -5.82 -3.25 3.91
N VAL A 69 -7.02 -3.34 4.48
CA VAL A 69 -7.69 -4.61 4.77
C VAL A 69 -9.11 -4.61 4.22
N PHE A 70 -9.59 -5.79 3.83
CA PHE A 70 -10.89 -5.96 3.19
C PHE A 70 -11.89 -6.69 4.08
N PHE A 71 -13.17 -6.48 3.80
CA PHE A 71 -14.28 -7.05 4.55
C PHE A 71 -15.28 -7.75 3.63
N ALA A 72 -15.90 -8.81 4.16
CA ALA A 72 -17.07 -9.42 3.53
C ALA A 72 -18.27 -8.46 3.52
N ILE A 73 -19.26 -8.80 2.69
CA ILE A 73 -20.52 -8.06 2.59
C ILE A 73 -21.17 -7.92 3.97
N ASP A 74 -21.65 -6.72 4.30
CA ASP A 74 -22.28 -6.37 5.57
C ASP A 74 -21.50 -6.68 6.87
N GLN A 75 -20.21 -7.01 6.76
CA GLN A 75 -19.39 -7.38 7.90
C GLN A 75 -18.36 -6.32 8.27
N SER A 76 -17.98 -6.35 9.55
CA SER A 76 -16.87 -5.58 10.13
C SER A 76 -15.87 -6.46 10.90
N SER A 77 -16.04 -7.78 10.84
CA SER A 77 -15.10 -8.76 11.38
C SER A 77 -13.84 -8.85 10.53
N LEU A 78 -12.68 -8.90 11.18
CA LEU A 78 -11.39 -9.07 10.53
C LEU A 78 -11.15 -10.55 10.21
N SER A 79 -10.89 -10.84 8.93
CA SER A 79 -10.40 -12.15 8.47
C SER A 79 -8.97 -12.42 8.95
N ASP A 80 -8.51 -13.66 8.85
CA ASP A 80 -7.13 -14.01 9.21
C ASP A 80 -6.10 -13.31 8.32
N GLU A 81 -6.41 -13.12 7.04
CA GLU A 81 -5.60 -12.33 6.12
C GLU A 81 -5.49 -10.87 6.59
N ALA A 82 -6.62 -10.24 6.95
CA ALA A 82 -6.64 -8.88 7.47
C ALA A 82 -5.83 -8.77 8.77
N ARG A 83 -5.96 -9.74 9.69
CA ARG A 83 -5.17 -9.81 10.93
C ARG A 83 -3.67 -9.93 10.64
N GLY A 84 -3.28 -10.72 9.63
CA GLY A 84 -1.90 -10.85 9.19
C GLY A 84 -1.31 -9.55 8.66
N ILE A 85 -2.07 -8.81 7.83
CA ILE A 85 -1.67 -7.47 7.36
C ILE A 85 -1.52 -6.50 8.54
N LEU A 86 -2.53 -6.42 9.40
CA LEU A 86 -2.52 -5.52 10.55
C LEU A 86 -1.43 -5.86 11.57
N SER A 87 -1.06 -7.14 11.72
CA SER A 87 0.07 -7.54 12.57
C SER A 87 1.38 -6.98 12.03
N ARG A 88 1.59 -7.00 10.71
CA ARG A 88 2.79 -6.39 10.10
C ARG A 88 2.78 -4.87 10.23
N GLN A 89 1.62 -4.23 10.02
CA GLN A 89 1.46 -2.80 10.25
C GLN A 89 1.79 -2.42 11.71
N ALA A 90 1.30 -3.18 12.68
CA ALA A 90 1.57 -2.94 14.10
C ALA A 90 3.07 -3.05 14.43
N GLN A 91 3.74 -4.10 13.96
CA GLN A 91 5.19 -4.27 14.16
C GLN A 91 5.98 -3.08 13.59
N TRP A 92 5.58 -2.59 12.42
CA TRP A 92 6.20 -1.42 11.82
C TRP A 92 5.93 -0.14 12.60
N LEU A 93 4.69 0.08 13.06
CA LEU A 93 4.30 1.26 13.85
C LEU A 93 4.94 1.30 15.24
N GLN A 94 5.32 0.15 15.80
CA GLN A 94 6.11 0.06 17.03
C GLN A 94 7.55 0.55 16.81
N GLN A 95 8.15 0.24 15.65
CA GLN A 95 9.52 0.64 15.31
C GLN A 95 9.59 2.10 14.83
N ASN A 96 8.49 2.62 14.28
CA ASN A 96 8.39 3.98 13.75
C ASN A 96 7.40 4.80 14.59
N ALA A 97 7.81 5.09 15.83
CA ALA A 97 6.96 5.71 16.85
C ALA A 97 6.49 7.14 16.52
N ASP A 98 7.22 7.83 15.62
CA ASP A 98 6.96 9.22 15.22
C ASP A 98 5.69 9.39 14.37
N TYR A 99 5.19 8.30 13.77
CA TYR A 99 3.97 8.33 12.97
C TYR A 99 2.73 8.18 13.84
N ALA A 100 1.75 9.05 13.63
CA ALA A 100 0.36 8.76 14.00
C ALA A 100 -0.35 8.12 12.80
N ILE A 101 -1.53 7.53 13.04
CA ILE A 101 -2.34 6.94 11.97
C ILE A 101 -3.79 7.38 12.01
N ILE A 102 -4.40 7.35 10.83
CA ILE A 102 -5.82 7.54 10.61
C ILE A 102 -6.33 6.23 10.02
N VAL A 103 -7.29 5.62 10.70
CA VAL A 103 -7.96 4.44 10.18
C VAL A 103 -9.25 4.89 9.50
N GLU A 104 -9.26 4.80 8.17
CA GLU A 104 -10.43 5.11 7.37
C GLU A 104 -11.29 3.88 7.18
N GLY A 105 -12.61 4.02 7.31
CA GLY A 105 -13.59 2.98 7.05
C GLY A 105 -14.44 3.28 5.83
N HIS A 106 -14.51 2.32 4.91
CA HIS A 106 -15.22 2.44 3.64
C HIS A 106 -16.21 1.28 3.45
N ALA A 107 -17.27 1.54 2.70
CA ALA A 107 -18.27 0.58 2.29
C ALA A 107 -18.52 0.65 0.78
N ASP A 108 -19.20 -0.37 0.24
CA ASP A 108 -19.61 -0.36 -1.17
C ASP A 108 -20.88 0.49 -1.38
N GLU A 109 -21.32 0.61 -2.62
CA GLU A 109 -22.40 1.55 -3.00
C GLU A 109 -23.80 1.12 -2.53
N GLN A 110 -23.94 -0.14 -2.11
CA GLN A 110 -25.22 -0.78 -1.81
C GLN A 110 -25.82 -0.27 -0.49
N GLY A 111 -27.14 -0.08 -0.43
CA GLY A 111 -27.84 0.38 0.77
C GLY A 111 -27.81 1.91 0.98
N THR A 112 -28.33 2.37 2.12
CA THR A 112 -28.46 3.80 2.42
C THR A 112 -27.11 4.43 2.76
N ARG A 113 -27.04 5.76 2.64
CA ARG A 113 -25.83 6.52 2.99
C ARG A 113 -25.50 6.39 4.48
N GLU A 114 -26.50 6.55 5.34
CA GLU A 114 -26.39 6.55 6.79
C GLU A 114 -25.95 5.17 7.30
N TYR A 115 -26.50 4.10 6.71
CA TYR A 115 -26.09 2.74 7.02
C TYR A 115 -24.61 2.52 6.69
N ASN A 116 -24.17 2.95 5.50
CA ASN A 116 -22.79 2.79 5.07
C ASN A 116 -21.81 3.63 5.88
N LEU A 117 -22.20 4.84 6.31
CA LEU A 117 -21.40 5.63 7.26
C LEU A 117 -21.23 4.90 8.58
N ALA A 118 -22.29 4.30 9.12
CA ALA A 118 -22.22 3.51 10.35
C ALA A 118 -21.38 2.22 10.16
N LEU A 119 -21.53 1.53 9.02
CA LEU A 119 -20.75 0.33 8.70
C LEU A 119 -19.25 0.64 8.55
N GLY A 120 -18.92 1.74 7.84
CA GLY A 120 -17.55 2.23 7.75
C GLY A 120 -16.96 2.55 9.12
N ALA A 121 -17.73 3.18 10.02
CA ALA A 121 -17.29 3.46 11.38
C ALA A 121 -16.96 2.18 12.15
N ARG A 122 -17.83 1.16 12.09
CA ARG A 122 -17.58 -0.14 12.72
C ARG A 122 -16.31 -0.82 12.18
N ARG A 123 -16.06 -0.76 10.87
CA ARG A 123 -14.84 -1.31 10.24
C ARG A 123 -13.58 -0.60 10.72
N ALA A 124 -13.60 0.74 10.75
CA ALA A 124 -12.49 1.52 11.27
C ALA A 124 -12.22 1.22 12.76
N SER A 125 -13.27 1.12 13.58
CA SER A 125 -13.14 0.72 14.99
C SER A 125 -12.60 -0.70 15.16
N ALA A 126 -13.00 -1.66 14.32
CA ALA A 126 -12.47 -3.02 14.38
C ALA A 126 -10.96 -3.07 14.13
N VAL A 127 -10.48 -2.32 13.14
CA VAL A 127 -9.04 -2.17 12.85
C VAL A 127 -8.32 -1.46 13.99
N GLN A 128 -8.87 -0.35 14.50
CA GLN A 128 -8.28 0.38 15.63
C GLN A 128 -8.14 -0.53 16.86
N ASN A 129 -9.20 -1.23 17.25
CA ASN A 129 -9.20 -2.15 18.39
C ASN A 129 -8.17 -3.27 18.22
N TYR A 130 -8.03 -3.80 17.00
CA TYR A 130 -7.02 -4.80 16.72
C TYR A 130 -5.61 -4.23 16.91
N LEU A 131 -5.29 -3.06 16.33
CA LEU A 131 -3.99 -2.42 16.48
C LEU A 131 -3.68 -2.05 17.94
N ILE A 132 -4.68 -1.63 18.72
CA ILE A 132 -4.55 -1.44 20.19
C ILE A 132 -4.17 -2.76 20.87
N SER A 133 -4.83 -3.87 20.52
CA SER A 133 -4.49 -5.18 21.09
C SER A 133 -3.10 -5.68 20.70
N GLN A 134 -2.54 -5.15 19.60
CA GLN A 134 -1.14 -5.35 19.20
C GLN A 134 -0.17 -4.36 19.86
N GLY A 135 -0.61 -3.53 20.80
CA GLY A 135 0.25 -2.63 21.59
C GLY A 135 0.46 -1.23 20.99
N ILE A 136 -0.29 -0.83 19.95
CA ILE A 136 -0.27 0.55 19.47
C ILE A 136 -1.10 1.44 20.40
N SER A 137 -0.51 2.53 20.90
CA SER A 137 -1.21 3.47 21.77
C SER A 137 -2.42 4.10 21.07
N ALA A 138 -3.58 4.11 21.74
CA ALA A 138 -4.80 4.72 21.22
C ALA A 138 -4.63 6.21 20.86
N GLY A 139 -3.79 6.95 21.59
CA GLY A 139 -3.51 8.36 21.31
C GLY A 139 -2.77 8.60 19.98
N ARG A 140 -2.17 7.56 19.39
CA ARG A 140 -1.54 7.64 18.06
C ARG A 140 -2.53 7.35 16.93
N MET A 141 -3.81 7.14 17.23
CA MET A 141 -4.78 6.65 16.26
C MET A 141 -6.07 7.46 16.29
N ARG A 142 -6.58 7.82 15.11
CA ARG A 142 -7.95 8.32 14.94
C ARG A 142 -8.70 7.51 13.89
N THR A 143 -10.02 7.42 14.03
CA THR A 143 -10.88 6.74 13.04
C THR A 143 -11.71 7.76 12.27
N VAL A 144 -11.89 7.53 10.96
CA VAL A 144 -12.79 8.31 10.11
C VAL A 144 -13.64 7.35 9.29
N SER A 145 -14.94 7.59 9.18
CA SER A 145 -15.80 6.84 8.27
C SER A 145 -16.14 7.68 7.05
N TYR A 146 -15.87 7.12 5.87
CA TYR A 146 -16.33 7.68 4.60
C TYR A 146 -17.54 6.94 4.05
N GLY A 147 -17.92 5.80 4.62
CA GLY A 147 -18.98 4.95 4.10
C GLY A 147 -18.79 4.71 2.61
N LYS A 148 -19.80 5.04 1.80
CA LYS A 148 -19.76 4.88 0.34
C LYS A 148 -19.31 6.11 -0.45
N GLU A 149 -18.86 7.17 0.22
CA GLU A 149 -18.57 8.48 -0.40
C GLU A 149 -17.19 8.53 -1.10
N ARG A 150 -16.32 7.54 -0.88
CA ARG A 150 -14.96 7.48 -1.46
C ARG A 150 -14.64 6.11 -2.06
N PRO A 151 -15.36 5.69 -3.13
CA PRO A 151 -15.08 4.44 -3.82
C PRO A 151 -13.70 4.49 -4.50
N ILE A 152 -12.99 3.36 -4.54
CA ILE A 152 -11.79 3.20 -5.40
C ILE A 152 -12.24 2.88 -6.82
N GLU A 153 -13.25 2.02 -6.93
CA GLU A 153 -13.79 1.57 -8.20
C GLU A 153 -15.27 1.94 -8.27
N VAL A 154 -15.70 2.50 -9.40
CA VAL A 154 -17.09 2.88 -9.62
C VAL A 154 -17.68 1.92 -10.65
N CYS A 155 -18.38 0.90 -10.17
CA CYS A 155 -18.99 -0.15 -10.97
C CYS A 155 -20.00 -0.97 -10.17
N SER A 156 -21.01 -1.51 -10.85
CA SER A 156 -22.08 -2.29 -10.22
C SER A 156 -21.85 -3.80 -10.35
N SER A 157 -20.70 -4.28 -9.87
CA SER A 157 -20.37 -5.71 -9.84
C SER A 157 -19.65 -6.10 -8.55
N GLU A 158 -19.75 -7.37 -8.16
CA GLU A 158 -19.14 -7.85 -6.91
C GLU A 158 -17.59 -7.71 -6.89
N ALA A 159 -16.96 -7.82 -8.07
CA ALA A 159 -15.53 -7.56 -8.22
C ALA A 159 -15.14 -6.11 -7.85
N CYS A 160 -16.08 -5.17 -7.99
CA CYS A 160 -15.95 -3.77 -7.61
C CYS A 160 -16.21 -3.58 -6.12
N PHE A 161 -17.32 -4.13 -5.64
CA PHE A 161 -17.79 -3.97 -4.27
C PHE A 161 -16.79 -4.49 -3.26
N SER A 162 -16.20 -5.67 -3.53
CA SER A 162 -15.15 -6.26 -2.70
C SER A 162 -13.94 -5.35 -2.50
N LYS A 163 -13.52 -4.59 -3.53
CA LYS A 163 -12.43 -3.61 -3.41
C LYS A 163 -12.82 -2.37 -2.60
N ASN A 164 -14.10 -1.98 -2.65
CA ASN A 164 -14.60 -0.81 -1.93
C ASN A 164 -14.86 -1.10 -0.43
N ARG A 165 -15.22 -2.33 -0.06
CA ARG A 165 -15.38 -2.78 1.32
C ARG A 165 -14.04 -2.96 2.03
N ARG A 166 -13.48 -1.85 2.53
CA ARG A 166 -12.13 -1.82 3.08
C ARG A 166 -12.00 -0.89 4.28
N SER A 167 -10.89 -1.07 4.99
CA SER A 167 -10.29 -0.03 5.82
C SER A 167 -8.90 0.30 5.32
N VAL A 168 -8.51 1.57 5.45
CA VAL A 168 -7.20 2.08 5.02
C VAL A 168 -6.50 2.69 6.22
N THR A 169 -5.27 2.27 6.48
CA THR A 169 -4.39 2.89 7.48
C THR A 169 -3.56 3.96 6.79
N VAL A 170 -3.84 5.22 7.09
CA VAL A 170 -3.11 6.37 6.53
C VAL A 170 -2.14 6.90 7.57
N LEU A 171 -0.86 6.99 7.20
CA LEU A 171 0.16 7.59 8.06
C LEU A 171 -0.04 9.11 8.12
N SER A 172 0.08 9.67 9.32
CA SER A 172 0.00 11.11 9.59
C SER A 172 1.29 11.53 10.27
N MET A 173 1.94 12.57 9.74
CA MET A 173 3.11 13.18 10.38
C MET A 173 2.64 14.15 11.45
N GLY A 174 3.01 13.91 12.70
CA GLY A 174 2.58 14.68 13.86
C GLY A 174 1.82 13.81 14.84
N ALA A 175 2.23 13.85 16.11
CA ALA A 175 1.52 13.20 17.21
C ALA A 175 0.05 13.61 17.15
N GLY A 176 -0.85 12.63 17.17
CA GLY A 176 -2.27 12.88 17.32
C GLY A 176 -2.49 13.67 18.62
N ALA A 177 -2.81 14.95 18.47
CA ALA A 177 -3.27 15.81 19.56
C ALA A 177 -4.78 15.65 19.71
#